data_AF-A0A957UV29-F1
#
_entry.id   AF-A0A957UV29-F1
#
_cell.length_a   1.000
_cell.length_b   1.000
_cell.length_c   1.000
_cell.angle_alpha   90.00
_cell.angle_beta   90.00
_cell.angle_gamma   90.00
#
_symmetry.space_group_name_H-M   'P 1'
#
loop_
_entity.id
_entity.type
_entity.pdbx_description
1 polymer ?
#
loop_
_entity_poly.entity_id
_entity_poly.type
_entity_poly.pdbx_seq_one_letter_code
_entity_poly.pdbx_strand_id
1 'polypeptide(L)'
;GGIIDEPTLIDMLQSGKLAGAGLDVTSIEPLPADNPLWDAPNIIITPHCSPTSGQTRSNVTNMMKTNLRHYLAGEPLENMVDKKLGY
;
A
#
# COMPACT_ATOMS: atom_id res chain seq x y z
N GLY A 1 6.25 4.39 -0.37
CA GLY A 1 6.04 3.20 0.48
C GLY A 1 7.32 2.91 1.26
N GLY A 2 7.69 1.65 1.43
CA GLY A 2 8.97 1.28 2.08
C GLY A 2 9.89 0.40 1.22
N ILE A 3 9.50 0.09 -0.03
CA ILE A 3 10.18 -0.88 -0.89
C ILE A 3 10.99 -0.21 -2.00
N ILE A 4 10.47 0.89 -2.56
CA ILE A 4 11.08 1.59 -3.70
C ILE A 4 11.88 2.78 -3.18
N ASP A 5 13.07 2.98 -3.74
CA ASP A 5 13.81 4.24 -3.61
C ASP A 5 13.20 5.29 -4.55
N GLU A 6 12.38 6.18 -4.00
CA GLU A 6 11.63 7.19 -4.76
C GLU A 6 12.53 8.18 -5.52
N PRO A 7 13.68 8.64 -4.99
CA PRO A 7 14.63 9.45 -5.78
C PRO A 7 15.15 8.72 -7.02
N THR A 8 15.58 7.45 -6.89
CA THR A 8 16.04 6.66 -8.04
C THR A 8 14.92 6.43 -9.04
N LEU A 9 13.67 6.23 -8.59
CA LEU A 9 12.52 6.13 -9.48
C LEU A 9 12.35 7.39 -10.33
N ILE A 10 12.44 8.58 -9.72
CA ILE A 10 12.36 9.86 -10.42
C ILE A 10 13.46 9.96 -11.48
N ASP A 11 14.71 9.66 -11.13
CA ASP A 11 15.85 9.71 -12.05
C ASP A 11 15.66 8.76 -13.25
N MET A 12 15.12 7.56 -13.01
CA MET A 12 14.86 6.58 -14.06
C MET A 12 13.72 7.00 -15.00
N LEU A 13 12.71 7.70 -14.49
CA LEU A 13 11.64 8.28 -15.30
C LEU A 13 12.16 9.46 -16.13
N GLN A 14 12.92 10.36 -15.51
CA GLN A 14 13.50 11.54 -16.17
C GLN A 14 14.48 11.16 -17.28
N SER A 15 15.33 10.15 -17.05
CA SER A 15 16.27 9.65 -18.07
C SER A 15 15.61 8.85 -19.19
N GLY A 16 14.31 8.53 -19.07
CA GLY A 16 13.58 7.66 -20.02
C GLY A 16 13.99 6.19 -19.95
N LYS A 17 14.83 5.79 -18.98
CA LYS A 17 15.19 4.39 -18.74
C LYS A 17 13.98 3.56 -18.30
N LEU A 18 13.06 4.18 -17.56
CA LEU A 18 11.77 3.62 -17.21
C LEU A 18 10.69 4.31 -18.05
N ALA A 19 9.87 3.53 -18.75
CA ALA A 19 8.83 4.07 -19.62
C ALA A 19 7.68 4.75 -18.85
N GLY A 20 7.47 4.37 -17.59
CA GLY A 20 6.48 4.98 -16.72
C GLY A 20 6.30 4.21 -15.41
N ALA A 21 5.56 4.79 -14.46
CA ALA A 21 5.25 4.18 -13.17
C ALA A 21 3.84 4.53 -12.69
N GLY A 22 3.22 3.62 -11.93
CA GLY A 22 1.96 3.84 -11.23
C GLY A 22 2.15 3.63 -9.73
N LEU A 23 1.78 4.62 -8.92
CA LEU A 23 1.94 4.59 -7.46
C LEU A 23 0.60 4.82 -6.77
N ASP A 24 0.20 3.89 -5.91
CA ASP A 24 -0.89 4.10 -4.94
C ASP A 24 -0.37 4.49 -3.55
N VAL A 25 0.93 4.24 -3.28
CA VAL A 25 1.56 4.46 -1.98
C VAL A 25 2.85 5.26 -2.17
N THR A 26 3.10 6.21 -1.28
CA THR A 26 4.34 7.03 -1.27
C THR A 26 5.03 6.96 0.08
N SER A 27 6.29 7.41 0.19
CA SER A 27 7.11 7.25 1.40
C SER A 27 6.59 8.08 2.55
N ILE A 28 6.00 9.22 2.22
CA ILE A 28 5.32 10.13 3.14
C ILE A 28 3.89 10.30 2.64
N GLU A 29 2.92 10.04 3.51
CA GLU A 29 1.50 10.15 3.19
C GLU A 29 0.80 11.11 4.18
N PRO A 30 0.02 12.09 3.70
CA PRO A 30 -0.21 12.45 2.29
C PRO A 30 1.06 12.94 1.59
N LEU A 31 1.14 12.74 0.26
CA LEU A 31 2.27 13.20 -0.54
C LEU A 31 2.40 14.73 -0.42
N PRO A 32 3.53 15.28 0.07
CA PRO A 32 3.71 16.72 0.21
C PRO A 32 3.53 17.45 -1.12
N ALA A 33 2.95 18.66 -1.09
CA ALA A 33 2.65 19.42 -2.31
C ALA A 33 3.91 19.86 -3.08
N ASP A 34 5.05 19.96 -2.40
CA ASP A 34 6.36 20.30 -2.94
C ASP A 34 7.20 19.07 -3.32
N ASN A 35 6.62 17.86 -3.28
CA ASN A 35 7.35 16.64 -3.60
C ASN A 35 7.60 16.50 -5.12
N PRO A 36 8.84 16.19 -5.56
CA PRO A 36 9.20 16.10 -6.98
C PRO A 36 8.50 14.98 -7.76
N LEU A 37 7.88 13.99 -7.09
CA LEU A 37 7.05 12.99 -7.75
C LEU A 37 5.89 13.60 -8.55
N TRP A 38 5.38 14.77 -8.13
CA TRP A 38 4.31 15.48 -8.86
C TRP A 38 4.73 15.93 -10.27
N ASP A 39 6.02 16.21 -10.46
CA ASP A 39 6.57 16.72 -11.72
C ASP A 39 7.31 15.65 -12.53
N ALA A 40 7.43 14.42 -12.01
CA ALA A 40 8.12 13.33 -12.71
C ALA A 40 7.38 12.93 -13.99
N PRO A 41 8.08 12.68 -15.11
CA PRO A 41 7.44 12.32 -16.37
C PRO A 41 6.86 10.90 -16.33
N ASN A 42 5.78 10.68 -17.10
CA ASN A 42 5.16 9.36 -17.30
C ASN A 42 4.78 8.62 -15.99
N ILE A 43 4.38 9.38 -14.97
CA ILE A 43 3.94 8.85 -13.68
C ILE A 43 2.43 9.04 -13.49
N ILE A 44 1.78 8.04 -12.90
CA ILE A 44 0.39 8.14 -12.43
C ILE A 44 0.42 7.91 -10.92
N ILE A 45 -0.14 8.86 -10.16
CA ILE A 45 -0.23 8.79 -8.71
C ILE A 45 -1.71 8.74 -8.32
N THR A 46 -2.08 7.73 -7.54
CA THR A 46 -3.38 7.64 -6.86
C THR A 46 -3.18 7.82 -5.36
N PRO A 47 -4.18 8.33 -4.62
CA PRO A 47 -4.17 8.24 -3.16
C PRO A 47 -4.10 6.78 -2.72
N HIS A 48 -3.59 6.50 -1.52
CA HIS A 48 -3.47 5.15 -0.96
C HIS A 48 -4.83 4.52 -0.66
N CYS A 49 -5.51 4.09 -1.73
CA CYS A 49 -6.86 3.59 -1.70
C CYS A 49 -7.10 2.42 -2.66
N SER A 50 -6.07 1.84 -3.28
CA SER A 50 -6.18 0.62 -4.08
C SER A 50 -6.91 -0.54 -3.39
N PRO A 51 -6.84 -0.78 -2.05
CA PRO A 51 -7.62 -1.84 -1.42
C PRO A 51 -9.10 -1.47 -1.21
N THR A 52 -9.50 -0.23 -1.51
CA THR A 52 -10.84 0.27 -1.20
C THR A 52 -11.82 -0.04 -2.33
N SER A 53 -12.87 -0.79 -1.98
CA SER A 53 -14.01 -1.11 -2.82
C SER A 53 -15.30 -1.02 -2.00
N GLY A 54 -16.46 -1.08 -2.66
CA GLY A 54 -17.76 -1.12 -1.98
C GLY A 54 -17.90 -2.28 -0.98
N GLN A 55 -17.16 -3.37 -1.16
CA GLN A 55 -17.21 -4.56 -0.30
C GLN A 55 -16.11 -4.57 0.78
N THR A 56 -15.05 -3.77 0.66
CA THR A 56 -13.88 -3.82 1.55
C THR A 56 -14.28 -3.68 3.02
N ARG A 57 -15.14 -2.72 3.35
CA ARG A 57 -15.61 -2.50 4.73
C ARG A 57 -16.31 -3.74 5.30
N SER A 58 -17.22 -4.34 4.54
CA SER A 58 -17.98 -5.51 4.98
C SER A 58 -17.07 -6.72 5.19
N ASN A 59 -16.16 -6.97 4.23
CA ASN A 59 -15.23 -8.10 4.29
C ASN A 59 -14.29 -8.01 5.50
N VAL A 60 -13.65 -6.84 5.70
CA VAL A 60 -12.76 -6.62 6.84
C VAL A 60 -13.50 -6.71 8.17
N THR A 61 -14.71 -6.14 8.24
CA THR A 61 -15.53 -6.20 9.46
C THR A 61 -15.91 -7.64 9.81
N ASN A 62 -16.29 -8.44 8.82
CA ASN A 62 -16.64 -9.84 9.03
C ASN A 62 -15.44 -10.67 9.49
N MET A 63 -14.27 -10.49 8.85
CA MET A 63 -13.03 -11.15 9.27
C MET A 63 -12.66 -10.79 10.72
N MET A 64 -12.76 -9.50 11.09
CA MET A 64 -12.50 -9.05 12.46
C MET A 64 -13.47 -9.68 13.47
N LYS A 65 -14.76 -9.75 13.15
CA LYS A 65 -15.76 -10.40 14.01
C LYS A 65 -15.46 -11.88 14.24
N THR A 66 -15.11 -12.62 13.19
CA THR A 66 -14.76 -14.04 13.29
C THR A 66 -13.54 -14.22 14.20
N ASN A 67 -12.47 -13.46 13.98
CA ASN A 67 -11.25 -13.55 14.79
C ASN A 67 -11.45 -13.09 16.22
N LEU A 68 -12.30 -12.09 16.48
CA LEU A 68 -12.65 -11.68 17.84
C LEU A 68 -13.38 -12.81 18.59
N ARG A 69 -14.30 -13.52 17.93
CA ARG A 69 -14.97 -14.69 18.51
C ARG A 69 -13.96 -15.79 18.83
N HIS A 70 -13.06 -16.14 17.90
CA HIS A 70 -12.03 -17.15 18.13
C HIS A 70 -11.13 -16.78 19.31
N TYR A 71 -10.69 -15.52 19.35
CA TYR A 71 -9.84 -15.02 20.44
C TYR A 71 -10.49 -15.19 21.81
N LEU A 72 -11.76 -14.81 21.95
CA LEU A 72 -12.50 -14.94 23.22
C LEU A 72 -12.76 -16.39 23.62
N ALA A 73 -12.85 -17.30 22.65
CA ALA A 73 -13.06 -18.73 22.88
C ALA A 73 -11.75 -19.53 23.06
N GLY A 74 -10.58 -18.90 22.87
CA GLY A 74 -9.29 -19.60 22.84
C GLY A 74 -9.10 -20.48 21.59
N GLU A 75 -9.85 -20.23 20.53
CA GLU A 75 -9.75 -20.94 19.25
C GLU A 75 -8.65 -20.32 18.36
N PRO A 76 -8.09 -21.08 17.39
CA PRO A 76 -7.11 -20.56 16.45
C PRO A 76 -7.64 -19.40 15.61
N LEU A 77 -6.87 -18.32 15.45
CA LEU A 77 -7.25 -17.20 14.57
C LEU A 77 -7.05 -17.57 13.10
N GLU A 78 -7.92 -17.06 12.24
CA GLU A 78 -7.80 -17.11 10.79
C GLU A 78 -6.77 -16.08 10.30
N ASN A 79 -6.08 -16.41 9.20
CA ASN A 79 -5.10 -15.54 8.54
C ASN A 79 -3.96 -15.06 9.46
N MET A 80 -3.44 -15.96 10.29
CA MET A 80 -2.32 -15.66 11.18
C MET A 80 -1.07 -15.28 10.36
N VAL A 81 -0.50 -14.12 10.68
CA VAL A 81 0.74 -13.63 10.05
C VAL A 81 1.95 -14.11 10.86
N ASP A 82 2.87 -14.82 10.20
CA ASP A 82 4.17 -15.15 10.77
C ASP A 82 5.20 -14.06 10.44
N LYS A 83 5.53 -13.27 11.47
CA LYS A 83 6.50 -12.16 11.36
C LYS A 83 7.93 -12.63 11.05
N LYS A 84 8.27 -13.90 11.27
CA LYS A 84 9.59 -14.45 10.91
C LYS A 84 9.69 -14.76 9.42
N LEU A 85 8.57 -15.09 8.79
CA LEU A 85 8.49 -15.31 7.34
C LEU A 85 8.44 -13.99 6.56
N GLY A 86 8.22 -12.86 7.25
CA GLY A 86 8.43 -11.52 6.69
C GLY A 86 7.23 -10.93 5.94
N TYR A 87 6.03 -11.43 6.21
CA TYR A 87 4.79 -10.78 5.78
C TYR A 87 4.31 -9.74 6.80
#